data_AF-A0AAN7PD78-F1
#
_entry.id   AF-A0AAN7PD78-F1
#
_cell.length_a   1.000
_cell.length_b   1.000
_cell.length_c   1.000
_cell.angle_alpha   90.00
_cell.angle_beta   90.00
_cell.angle_gamma   90.00
#
_symmetry.space_group_name_H-M   'P 1'
#
loop_
_entity.id
_entity.type
_entity.pdbx_description
1 polymer ?
#
loop_
_entity_poly.entity_id
_entity_poly.type
_entity_poly.pdbx_seq_one_letter_code
_entity_poly.pdbx_strand_id
1 'polypeptide(L)'
;MIGCCGFCSKQEQKIKLVKMEHDTNTNIEVEDIMCDQGIIKAELSMEIDAESSTIIDISATRFRLAITLLTRAVLPTVIEICYSCFRNQKVVLENVRRQILPTIFAFAANNVSRSLSTVQRGIFYPLLLRTPILAENDNTPEKCVECCVLHTPSDDESIVFDVIFIHGIHGSLSNTWKQGLWKNTVPQIKQAVLERSKSSYDLKPPTSQTSLKRSISDQFSNRPNKYSRIDNGICNESFDNIGEDVDYSKCWPKDWLAKDYPFARIIALNYTTDPYLWRPVWVKKRNRSNMVERCREMINHLLQLNVGSRPIVWVGHSKGGLYIKQIIVHAWEKNTDELRSLYLQSKGIMFYSVPHRGSILADFTLPFLRRSIELLEVQRNGYFVLNLHKKFLEMLEDTKLQPEIFSFFETSLTQMSLVYLRIVTPDSADIGVGTKWGVPLDHRQICKPSSKDCFLYQELIQLIENVLC
;
A
#
# COMPACT_ATOMS: atom_id res chain seq x y z
N MET A 1 67.61 1.63 49.60
CA MET A 1 68.63 1.84 48.56
C MET A 1 67.89 2.37 47.35
N ILE A 2 68.03 3.64 46.94
CA ILE A 2 69.21 4.27 46.30
C ILE A 2 69.48 3.56 44.96
N GLY A 3 69.41 4.17 43.77
CA GLY A 3 69.06 5.54 43.32
C GLY A 3 68.97 5.52 41.77
N CYS A 4 69.18 6.57 40.96
CA CYS A 4 69.06 8.03 41.10
C CYS A 4 69.18 8.69 39.70
N CYS A 5 68.60 9.89 39.50
CA CYS A 5 68.77 10.82 38.35
C CYS A 5 68.32 10.38 36.92
N GLY A 6 67.81 11.27 36.07
CA GLY A 6 67.31 12.64 36.31
C GLY A 6 67.18 13.56 35.07
N PHE A 7 66.46 14.68 35.21
CA PHE A 7 66.48 15.94 34.40
C PHE A 7 66.08 15.85 32.90
N CYS A 8 65.39 16.82 32.25
CA CYS A 8 64.57 18.01 32.63
C CYS A 8 63.78 18.49 31.35
N SER A 9 63.00 19.59 31.25
CA SER A 9 62.61 20.68 32.16
C SER A 9 61.30 21.41 31.74
N LYS A 10 60.46 21.71 32.74
CA LYS A 10 59.76 23.01 33.00
C LYS A 10 59.07 23.83 31.89
N GLN A 11 57.75 23.99 32.04
CA GLN A 11 56.99 25.25 32.27
C GLN A 11 55.51 24.83 32.53
N GLU A 12 54.75 25.16 33.58
CA GLU A 12 54.62 26.35 34.46
C GLU A 12 54.22 27.62 33.70
N GLN A 13 53.15 28.37 34.04
CA GLN A 13 52.11 28.31 35.09
C GLN A 13 50.83 29.03 34.53
N LYS A 14 49.62 29.10 35.12
CA LYS A 14 49.07 28.86 36.49
C LYS A 14 47.55 28.54 36.42
N ILE A 15 46.86 28.47 37.57
CA ILE A 15 45.39 28.34 37.72
C ILE A 15 44.81 29.59 38.40
N LYS A 16 43.54 29.94 38.15
CA LYS A 16 42.70 30.63 39.15
C LYS A 16 41.23 30.18 39.07
N LEU A 17 40.68 29.81 40.22
CA LEU A 17 39.27 29.45 40.41
C LEU A 17 38.64 30.48 41.36
N VAL A 18 37.43 30.96 41.08
CA VAL A 18 36.61 31.74 42.02
C VAL A 18 35.16 31.27 41.89
N LYS A 19 34.45 31.16 43.02
CA LYS A 19 33.05 30.74 43.14
C LYS A 19 32.35 31.71 44.09
N MET A 20 31.22 32.29 43.69
CA MET A 20 30.27 32.99 44.57
C MET A 20 28.84 32.82 44.05
N GLU A 21 27.86 33.13 44.90
CA GLU A 21 26.45 32.73 44.78
C GLU A 21 25.51 33.94 44.72
N HIS A 22 24.23 33.65 44.43
CA HIS A 22 23.03 34.46 44.70
C HIS A 22 22.75 35.77 43.91
N ASP A 23 21.64 35.68 43.15
CA ASP A 23 20.37 36.42 43.37
C ASP A 23 19.77 37.39 42.33
N THR A 24 18.44 37.26 42.25
CA THR A 24 17.42 38.19 41.72
C THR A 24 17.43 38.58 40.23
N ASN A 25 16.59 37.87 39.47
CA ASN A 25 15.34 38.42 38.92
C ASN A 25 15.42 39.70 38.05
N THR A 26 15.44 39.52 36.73
CA THR A 26 15.02 40.53 35.73
C THR A 26 14.23 39.86 34.60
N ASN A 27 13.20 40.54 34.10
CA ASN A 27 12.45 40.10 32.92
C ASN A 27 13.30 40.28 31.65
N ILE A 28 13.13 39.40 30.67
CA ILE A 28 13.51 39.64 29.27
C ILE A 28 12.29 39.31 28.41
N GLU A 29 12.02 40.17 27.44
CA GLU A 29 10.76 40.21 26.70
C GLU A 29 10.76 39.27 25.48
N VAL A 30 9.58 38.99 24.94
CA VAL A 30 9.40 38.22 23.71
C VAL A 30 9.33 39.20 22.54
N GLU A 31 10.40 39.31 21.75
CA GLU A 31 10.40 40.11 20.53
C GLU A 31 9.83 39.33 19.34
N ASP A 32 8.72 39.82 18.77
CA ASP A 32 8.16 39.34 17.51
C ASP A 32 9.04 39.78 16.32
N ILE A 33 9.71 38.83 15.66
CA ILE A 33 10.42 39.10 14.39
C ILE A 33 9.50 38.85 13.20
N MET A 34 8.83 39.92 12.77
CA MET A 34 8.19 40.02 11.45
C MET A 34 9.25 39.93 10.34
N CYS A 35 8.97 39.21 9.25
CA CYS A 35 9.76 39.33 8.01
C CYS A 35 8.91 39.07 6.74
N ASP A 36 8.58 40.18 6.08
CA ASP A 36 8.42 40.40 4.64
C ASP A 36 7.70 39.37 3.74
N GLN A 37 6.53 39.79 3.23
CA GLN A 37 5.91 39.21 2.04
C GLN A 37 6.63 39.65 0.75
N GLY A 38 7.72 38.94 0.40
CA GLY A 38 8.37 39.09 -0.91
C GLY A 38 7.47 38.62 -2.06
N ILE A 39 6.87 39.55 -2.81
CA ILE A 39 6.05 39.24 -4.00
C ILE A 39 6.98 38.82 -5.16
N ILE A 40 7.22 37.51 -5.29
CA ILE A 40 7.85 36.94 -6.49
C ILE A 40 6.76 36.53 -7.48
N LYS A 41 6.75 37.21 -8.63
CA LYS A 41 5.80 36.99 -9.73
C LYS A 41 6.18 35.72 -10.51
N ALA A 42 5.54 34.60 -10.20
CA ALA A 42 5.65 33.37 -10.99
C ALA A 42 4.54 33.32 -12.06
N GLU A 43 4.91 33.50 -13.32
CA GLU A 43 4.01 33.25 -14.46
C GLU A 43 3.97 31.74 -14.74
N LEU A 44 2.84 31.10 -14.40
CA LEU A 44 2.62 29.69 -14.68
C LEU A 44 1.83 29.54 -15.98
N SER A 45 2.54 29.53 -17.11
CA SER A 45 1.97 29.22 -18.42
C SER A 45 1.62 27.73 -18.50
N MET A 46 0.34 27.39 -18.28
CA MET A 46 -0.22 26.09 -18.60
C MET A 46 -0.91 26.17 -19.97
N GLU A 47 -0.24 25.70 -21.01
CA GLU A 47 -0.91 25.33 -22.25
C GLU A 47 -1.73 24.05 -22.00
N ILE A 48 -3.03 24.13 -22.30
CA ILE A 48 -3.95 23.00 -22.28
C ILE A 48 -4.46 22.87 -23.71
N ASP A 49 -4.03 21.82 -24.42
CA ASP A 49 -4.56 21.49 -25.74
C ASP A 49 -6.08 21.22 -25.63
N ALA A 50 -6.86 22.17 -26.13
CA ALA A 50 -8.30 22.21 -25.94
C ALA A 50 -9.06 21.93 -27.24
N GLU A 51 -9.41 20.67 -27.47
CA GLU A 51 -10.49 20.37 -28.42
C GLU A 51 -11.82 20.89 -27.86
N SER A 52 -12.27 22.01 -28.41
CA SER A 52 -13.48 22.77 -28.07
C SER A 52 -13.50 23.41 -26.67
N SER A 53 -13.31 24.74 -26.63
CA SER A 53 -13.86 25.56 -25.53
C SER A 53 -14.29 26.93 -26.05
N THR A 54 -15.50 27.35 -25.66
CA THR A 54 -15.93 28.75 -25.79
C THR A 54 -15.37 29.52 -24.60
N ILE A 55 -14.31 30.30 -24.82
CA ILE A 55 -13.65 31.07 -23.76
C ILE A 55 -14.59 32.18 -23.27
N ILE A 56 -14.91 32.18 -21.97
CA ILE A 56 -15.68 33.24 -21.31
C ILE A 56 -14.70 34.03 -20.42
N ASP A 57 -14.24 35.19 -20.92
CA ASP A 57 -13.35 36.08 -20.17
C ASP A 57 -14.08 36.75 -18.99
N ILE A 58 -13.97 36.16 -17.81
CA ILE A 58 -14.43 36.74 -16.55
C ILE A 58 -13.27 37.55 -15.96
N SER A 59 -13.38 38.89 -15.96
CA SER A 59 -12.32 39.75 -15.41
C SER A 59 -11.97 39.37 -13.96
N ALA A 60 -10.69 39.42 -13.61
CA ALA A 60 -10.21 39.06 -12.27
C ALA A 60 -10.89 39.88 -11.15
N THR A 61 -11.33 41.11 -11.44
CA THR A 61 -12.17 41.93 -10.55
C THR A 61 -13.55 41.32 -10.31
N ARG A 62 -14.25 40.86 -11.34
CA ARG A 62 -15.56 40.17 -11.20
C ARG A 62 -15.40 38.84 -10.47
N PHE A 63 -14.35 38.08 -10.76
CA PHE A 63 -14.06 36.80 -10.09
C PHE A 63 -13.75 36.98 -8.59
N ARG A 64 -12.86 37.94 -8.24
CA ARG A 64 -12.58 38.29 -6.83
C ARG A 64 -13.83 38.78 -6.10
N LEU A 65 -14.67 39.58 -6.75
CA LEU A 65 -15.90 40.10 -6.15
C LEU A 65 -16.95 38.99 -5.94
N ALA A 66 -17.08 38.05 -6.89
CA ALA A 66 -17.91 36.85 -6.72
C ALA A 66 -17.43 35.96 -5.56
N ILE A 67 -16.12 35.70 -5.46
CA ILE A 67 -15.53 34.96 -4.32
C ILE A 67 -15.79 35.72 -3.00
N THR A 68 -15.62 37.04 -2.97
CA THR A 68 -15.83 37.87 -1.76
C THR A 68 -17.30 37.87 -1.31
N LEU A 69 -18.25 37.90 -2.24
CA LEU A 69 -19.67 37.76 -1.95
C LEU A 69 -20.03 36.35 -1.48
N LEU A 70 -19.54 35.31 -2.17
CA LEU A 70 -19.86 33.91 -1.85
C LEU A 70 -19.26 33.49 -0.51
N THR A 71 -18.02 33.91 -0.20
CA THR A 71 -17.44 33.73 1.14
C THR A 71 -18.21 34.51 2.20
N ARG A 72 -18.57 35.78 1.98
CA ARG A 72 -19.37 36.55 2.96
C ARG A 72 -20.78 35.99 3.17
N ALA A 73 -21.39 35.36 2.16
CA ALA A 73 -22.70 34.73 2.28
C ALA A 73 -22.65 33.34 2.96
N VAL A 74 -21.65 32.51 2.62
CA VAL A 74 -21.59 31.10 3.04
C VAL A 74 -20.78 30.90 4.33
N LEU A 75 -19.69 31.64 4.52
CA LEU A 75 -18.78 31.45 5.65
C LEU A 75 -19.43 31.68 7.02
N PRO A 76 -20.31 32.67 7.24
CA PRO A 76 -21.00 32.82 8.54
C PRO A 76 -21.86 31.60 8.88
N THR A 77 -22.65 31.11 7.92
CA THR A 77 -23.50 29.92 8.10
C THR A 77 -22.67 28.65 8.29
N VAL A 78 -21.54 28.50 7.59
CA VAL A 78 -20.62 27.38 7.80
C VAL A 78 -19.95 27.45 9.18
N ILE A 79 -19.54 28.64 9.64
CA ILE A 79 -19.00 28.85 10.99
C ILE A 79 -20.06 28.52 12.05
N GLU A 80 -21.31 28.97 11.86
CA GLU A 80 -22.42 28.71 12.79
C GLU A 80 -22.79 27.21 12.85
N ILE A 81 -22.85 26.54 11.69
CA ILE A 81 -23.02 25.09 11.61
C ILE A 81 -21.86 24.37 12.31
N CYS A 82 -20.62 24.77 12.05
CA CYS A 82 -19.44 24.20 12.73
C CYS A 82 -19.51 24.43 14.25
N TYR A 83 -19.84 25.64 14.71
CA TYR A 83 -19.95 25.99 16.12
C TYR A 83 -21.05 25.20 16.82
N SER A 84 -22.20 25.02 16.16
CA SER A 84 -23.30 24.15 16.62
C SER A 84 -22.88 22.68 16.69
N CYS A 85 -22.18 22.17 15.67
CA CYS A 85 -21.58 20.83 15.65
C CYS A 85 -20.57 20.60 16.78
N PHE A 86 -19.68 21.56 17.05
CA PHE A 86 -18.71 21.45 18.13
C PHE A 86 -19.37 21.53 19.52
N ARG A 87 -20.35 22.42 19.71
CA ARG A 87 -21.03 22.64 21.00
C ARG A 87 -22.01 21.53 21.37
N ASN A 88 -22.71 20.94 20.40
CA ASN A 88 -23.79 19.96 20.61
C ASN A 88 -23.62 18.66 19.80
N GLN A 89 -22.41 18.09 19.80
CA GLN A 89 -22.04 16.89 19.04
C GLN A 89 -23.08 15.75 19.12
N LYS A 90 -23.66 15.47 20.29
CA LYS A 90 -24.70 14.43 20.47
C LYS A 90 -25.98 14.71 19.68
N VAL A 91 -26.45 15.96 19.66
CA VAL A 91 -27.70 16.35 18.98
C VAL A 91 -27.50 16.34 17.46
N VAL A 92 -26.33 16.77 16.98
CA VAL A 92 -25.99 16.67 15.55
C VAL A 92 -25.87 15.21 15.11
N LEU A 93 -25.25 14.34 15.90
CA LEU A 93 -25.24 12.88 15.66
C LEU A 93 -26.66 12.31 15.53
N GLU A 94 -27.57 12.69 16.41
CA GLU A 94 -28.97 12.26 16.37
C GLU A 94 -29.70 12.77 15.13
N ASN A 95 -29.58 14.06 14.79
CA ASN A 95 -30.27 14.64 13.63
C ASN A 95 -29.70 14.12 12.30
N VAL A 96 -28.37 13.96 12.18
CA VAL A 96 -27.75 13.30 11.03
C VAL A 96 -28.26 11.87 10.88
N ARG A 97 -28.38 11.12 11.99
CA ARG A 97 -28.89 9.74 12.00
C ARG A 97 -30.38 9.63 11.69
N ARG A 98 -31.21 10.54 12.19
CA ARG A 98 -32.68 10.47 12.10
C ARG A 98 -33.26 11.12 10.84
N GLN A 99 -32.58 12.12 10.26
CA GLN A 99 -33.13 12.91 9.13
C GLN A 99 -32.25 12.82 7.87
N ILE A 100 -30.94 13.04 8.00
CA ILE A 100 -30.05 13.16 6.83
C ILE A 100 -29.73 11.79 6.22
N LEU A 101 -29.38 10.79 7.03
CA LEU A 101 -29.07 9.44 6.56
C LEU A 101 -30.23 8.78 5.78
N PRO A 102 -31.50 8.80 6.25
CA PRO A 102 -32.64 8.30 5.49
C PRO A 102 -32.85 9.05 4.16
N THR A 103 -32.66 10.38 4.16
CA THR A 103 -32.83 11.22 2.96
C THR A 103 -31.75 10.92 1.92
N ILE A 104 -30.49 10.73 2.33
CA ILE A 104 -29.40 10.31 1.44
C ILE A 104 -29.65 8.90 0.89
N PHE A 105 -30.15 7.96 1.71
CA PHE A 105 -30.52 6.63 1.24
C PHE A 105 -31.68 6.66 0.22
N ALA A 106 -32.71 7.48 0.45
CA ALA A 106 -33.82 7.66 -0.49
C ALA A 106 -33.36 8.32 -1.80
N PHE A 107 -32.48 9.33 -1.72
CA PHE A 107 -31.88 9.96 -2.89
C PHE A 107 -31.00 8.98 -3.69
N ALA A 108 -30.17 8.18 -3.01
CA ALA A 108 -29.37 7.14 -3.65
C ALA A 108 -30.24 6.06 -4.32
N ALA A 109 -31.30 5.59 -3.65
CA ALA A 109 -32.24 4.63 -4.22
C ALA A 109 -32.95 5.17 -5.47
N ASN A 110 -33.37 6.44 -5.47
CA ASN A 110 -33.97 7.10 -6.63
C ASN A 110 -32.98 7.29 -7.79
N ASN A 111 -31.70 7.54 -7.53
CA ASN A 111 -30.68 7.65 -8.59
C ASN A 111 -30.25 6.29 -9.16
N VAL A 112 -30.39 5.20 -8.39
CA VAL A 112 -30.05 3.84 -8.84
C VAL A 112 -31.21 3.16 -9.56
N SER A 113 -32.47 3.50 -9.27
CA SER A 113 -33.63 2.83 -9.87
C SER A 113 -34.22 3.56 -11.07
N ARG A 114 -33.92 3.04 -12.27
CA ARG A 114 -34.74 3.25 -13.48
C ARG A 114 -35.63 2.04 -13.80
N SER A 115 -36.17 1.36 -12.77
CA SER A 115 -37.23 0.35 -12.93
C SER A 115 -38.15 0.23 -11.71
N LEU A 116 -39.43 0.58 -11.88
CA LEU A 116 -40.47 0.53 -10.85
C LEU A 116 -41.27 -0.79 -10.91
N SER A 117 -40.64 -1.94 -10.61
CA SER A 117 -41.37 -3.23 -10.60
C SER A 117 -40.91 -4.30 -9.60
N THR A 118 -39.94 -4.05 -8.70
CA THR A 118 -39.40 -5.13 -7.81
C THR A 118 -39.27 -4.78 -6.32
N VAL A 119 -39.31 -3.49 -5.94
CA VAL A 119 -39.04 -3.07 -4.55
C VAL A 119 -40.20 -3.41 -3.58
N GLN A 120 -41.43 -3.55 -4.11
CA GLN A 120 -42.67 -3.65 -3.31
C GLN A 120 -42.89 -5.02 -2.61
N ARG A 121 -41.94 -5.96 -2.70
CA ARG A 121 -41.94 -7.23 -1.93
C ARG A 121 -40.86 -7.32 -0.85
N GLY A 122 -39.99 -6.31 -0.70
CA GLY A 122 -38.96 -6.29 0.36
C GLY A 122 -39.40 -5.68 1.69
N ILE A 123 -40.51 -4.94 1.73
CA ILE A 123 -40.87 -4.05 2.84
C ILE A 123 -41.94 -4.68 3.76
N PHE A 124 -41.76 -5.94 4.18
CA PHE A 124 -42.49 -6.52 5.32
C PHE A 124 -41.77 -7.76 5.92
N TYR A 125 -40.64 -7.52 6.59
CA TYR A 125 -40.18 -8.40 7.68
C TYR A 125 -40.02 -7.56 8.95
N PRO A 126 -40.75 -7.87 10.04
CA PRO A 126 -40.59 -7.15 11.29
C PRO A 126 -39.21 -7.41 11.88
N LEU A 127 -38.67 -6.41 12.59
CA LEU A 127 -37.48 -6.55 13.42
C LEU A 127 -37.79 -7.46 14.63
N LEU A 128 -37.78 -8.77 14.40
CA LEU A 128 -37.50 -9.72 15.48
C LEU A 128 -36.12 -9.36 16.03
N LEU A 129 -36.09 -8.84 17.25
CA LEU A 129 -34.87 -8.83 18.04
C LEU A 129 -34.48 -10.30 18.26
N ARG A 130 -33.61 -10.82 17.39
CA ARG A 130 -32.66 -11.82 17.84
C ARG A 130 -31.85 -11.11 18.93
N THR A 131 -32.18 -11.41 20.19
CA THR A 131 -31.42 -10.96 21.33
C THR A 131 -29.94 -11.20 21.03
N PRO A 132 -29.04 -10.22 21.26
CA PRO A 132 -27.65 -10.56 21.28
C PRO A 132 -27.49 -11.63 22.36
N ILE A 133 -27.09 -12.85 21.95
CA ILE A 133 -26.41 -13.78 22.84
C ILE A 133 -25.37 -12.93 23.56
N LEU A 134 -25.38 -12.95 24.89
CA LEU A 134 -24.59 -12.04 25.73
C LEU A 134 -23.16 -12.03 25.21
N ALA A 135 -22.81 -10.98 24.47
CA ALA A 135 -21.51 -10.87 23.85
C ALA A 135 -20.54 -10.66 24.98
N GLU A 136 -19.79 -11.71 25.31
CA GLU A 136 -18.91 -11.75 26.46
C GLU A 136 -18.00 -10.53 26.43
N ASN A 137 -17.71 -9.96 27.60
CA ASN A 137 -16.64 -8.95 27.75
C ASN A 137 -15.27 -9.63 27.67
N ASP A 138 -15.08 -10.49 26.66
CA ASP A 138 -13.80 -11.06 26.38
C ASP A 138 -12.93 -9.94 25.78
N ASN A 139 -11.90 -9.56 26.53
CA ASN A 139 -10.96 -8.51 26.13
C ASN A 139 -9.95 -9.01 25.08
N THR A 140 -10.02 -10.29 24.69
CA THR A 140 -9.26 -10.80 23.56
C THR A 140 -9.56 -10.00 22.27
N PRO A 141 -8.56 -9.83 21.39
CA PRO A 141 -8.83 -9.38 20.03
C PRO A 141 -9.44 -10.53 19.21
N GLU A 142 -10.43 -10.19 18.37
CA GLU A 142 -10.99 -11.05 17.32
C GLU A 142 -9.85 -11.75 16.55
N LYS A 143 -9.80 -13.09 16.51
CA LYS A 143 -8.86 -13.82 15.63
C LYS A 143 -9.06 -13.32 14.21
N CYS A 144 -8.00 -12.79 13.61
CA CYS A 144 -8.10 -12.04 12.36
C CYS A 144 -7.44 -12.75 11.18
N VAL A 145 -6.75 -13.87 11.37
CA VAL A 145 -6.02 -14.60 10.33
C VAL A 145 -6.65 -15.96 10.04
N GLU A 146 -6.62 -16.36 8.76
CA GLU A 146 -7.00 -17.69 8.28
C GLU A 146 -5.91 -18.19 7.31
N CYS A 147 -5.42 -19.41 7.53
CA CYS A 147 -4.44 -20.05 6.65
C CYS A 147 -5.14 -21.05 5.72
N CYS A 148 -5.15 -20.77 4.42
CA CYS A 148 -5.76 -21.62 3.41
C CYS A 148 -4.66 -22.28 2.55
N VAL A 149 -4.51 -23.61 2.68
CA VAL A 149 -3.73 -24.39 1.71
C VAL A 149 -4.54 -24.50 0.41
N LEU A 150 -4.03 -23.93 -0.67
CA LEU A 150 -4.69 -23.89 -1.99
C LEU A 150 -4.37 -25.14 -2.82
N HIS A 151 -3.11 -25.58 -2.72
CA HIS A 151 -2.57 -26.80 -3.32
C HIS A 151 -1.52 -27.40 -2.41
N THR A 152 -1.46 -28.72 -2.35
CA THR A 152 -0.35 -29.49 -1.78
C THR A 152 -0.18 -30.76 -2.63
N PRO A 153 1.06 -31.24 -2.83
CA PRO A 153 1.34 -32.55 -3.44
C PRO A 153 0.70 -33.69 -2.63
N SER A 154 0.60 -34.88 -3.22
CA SER A 154 -0.01 -36.05 -2.57
C SER A 154 0.71 -36.50 -1.29
N ASP A 155 2.04 -36.33 -1.25
CA ASP A 155 2.89 -36.69 -0.11
C ASP A 155 3.66 -35.44 0.37
N ASP A 156 3.62 -35.12 1.67
CA ASP A 156 4.29 -33.91 2.23
C ASP A 156 5.83 -33.92 2.04
N GLU A 157 6.44 -35.10 1.96
CA GLU A 157 7.86 -35.30 1.64
C GLU A 157 8.21 -34.94 0.19
N SER A 158 7.22 -34.87 -0.71
CA SER A 158 7.42 -34.47 -2.11
C SER A 158 7.30 -32.95 -2.35
N ILE A 159 7.04 -32.16 -1.31
CA ILE A 159 6.99 -30.69 -1.40
C ILE A 159 8.42 -30.13 -1.47
N VAL A 160 8.80 -29.65 -2.65
CA VAL A 160 10.13 -29.05 -2.90
C VAL A 160 10.24 -27.62 -2.34
N PHE A 161 9.16 -26.83 -2.42
CA PHE A 161 9.14 -25.44 -1.95
C PHE A 161 7.73 -24.96 -1.57
N ASP A 162 7.67 -23.90 -0.76
CA ASP A 162 6.44 -23.25 -0.30
C ASP A 162 6.23 -21.91 -1.04
N VAL A 163 5.03 -21.65 -1.56
CA VAL A 163 4.64 -20.35 -2.14
C VAL A 163 3.51 -19.72 -1.31
N ILE A 164 3.74 -18.53 -0.74
CA ILE A 164 2.88 -17.94 0.28
C ILE A 164 2.31 -16.59 -0.16
N PHE A 165 1.00 -16.54 -0.36
CA PHE A 165 0.25 -15.37 -0.82
C PHE A 165 -0.37 -14.59 0.34
N ILE A 166 -0.13 -13.27 0.42
CA ILE A 166 -0.74 -12.38 1.43
C ILE A 166 -1.37 -11.15 0.76
N HIS A 167 -2.66 -10.93 1.00
CA HIS A 167 -3.45 -9.92 0.27
C HIS A 167 -3.43 -8.50 0.88
N GLY A 168 -3.98 -7.53 0.15
CA GLY A 168 -4.11 -6.13 0.58
C GLY A 168 -5.28 -5.86 1.53
N ILE A 169 -5.46 -4.59 1.92
CA ILE A 169 -6.62 -4.13 2.68
C ILE A 169 -7.90 -4.33 1.84
N HIS A 170 -8.98 -4.84 2.44
CA HIS A 170 -10.18 -5.34 1.75
C HIS A 170 -9.93 -6.46 0.71
N GLY A 171 -8.74 -7.07 0.72
CA GLY A 171 -8.44 -8.23 -0.10
C GLY A 171 -9.11 -9.51 0.41
N SER A 172 -9.10 -10.52 -0.44
CA SER A 172 -9.37 -11.93 -0.13
C SER A 172 -8.77 -12.79 -1.25
N LEU A 173 -8.81 -14.12 -1.13
CA LEU A 173 -8.57 -15.04 -2.25
C LEU A 173 -9.31 -14.63 -3.54
N SER A 174 -10.64 -14.51 -3.46
CA SER A 174 -11.52 -14.22 -4.60
C SER A 174 -11.47 -12.78 -5.11
N ASN A 175 -11.04 -11.82 -4.29
CA ASN A 175 -10.98 -10.40 -4.67
C ASN A 175 -9.59 -9.93 -5.12
N THR A 176 -8.53 -10.55 -4.62
CA THR A 176 -7.13 -10.21 -4.95
C THR A 176 -6.58 -11.13 -6.02
N TRP A 177 -6.66 -12.45 -5.81
CA TRP A 177 -5.93 -13.44 -6.60
C TRP A 177 -6.78 -14.09 -7.71
N LYS A 178 -7.68 -13.33 -8.32
CA LYS A 178 -8.50 -13.75 -9.48
C LYS A 178 -7.91 -13.24 -10.79
N GLN A 179 -8.27 -13.86 -11.91
CA GLN A 179 -7.82 -13.43 -13.24
C GLN A 179 -8.22 -11.99 -13.58
N GLY A 180 -7.34 -11.28 -14.30
CA GLY A 180 -7.57 -9.92 -14.78
C GLY A 180 -8.33 -9.91 -16.12
N LEU A 181 -9.46 -9.22 -16.17
CA LEU A 181 -10.29 -9.08 -17.38
C LEU A 181 -9.85 -7.93 -18.31
N TRP A 182 -8.71 -7.28 -18.02
CA TRP A 182 -8.19 -6.12 -18.76
C TRP A 182 -7.55 -6.47 -20.12
N LYS A 183 -7.65 -7.72 -20.57
CA LYS A 183 -6.94 -8.27 -21.75
C LYS A 183 -7.24 -7.55 -23.06
N ASN A 184 -8.44 -6.97 -23.19
CA ASN A 184 -8.87 -6.22 -24.38
C ASN A 184 -8.57 -4.71 -24.31
N THR A 185 -7.96 -4.22 -23.23
CA THR A 185 -7.62 -2.80 -23.04
C THR A 185 -6.13 -2.52 -23.29
N VAL A 186 -5.87 -2.11 -24.54
CA VAL A 186 -4.74 -1.29 -25.03
C VAL A 186 -3.36 -1.99 -25.17
N PRO A 187 -2.62 -1.78 -26.28
CA PRO A 187 -1.21 -2.21 -26.45
C PRO A 187 -0.15 -1.64 -25.48
N GLN A 188 -0.56 -0.97 -24.39
CA GLN A 188 0.30 -0.12 -23.53
C GLN A 188 1.22 -0.89 -22.57
N ILE A 189 1.05 -2.20 -22.38
CA ILE A 189 1.95 -2.99 -21.50
C ILE A 189 3.39 -3.03 -22.05
N LYS A 190 3.59 -2.76 -23.35
CA LYS A 190 4.93 -2.51 -23.93
C LYS A 190 5.62 -1.22 -23.44
N GLN A 191 4.93 -0.40 -22.63
CA GLN A 191 5.47 0.77 -21.93
C GLN A 191 5.68 0.52 -20.43
N ALA A 192 5.61 -0.72 -19.96
CA ALA A 192 6.03 -1.04 -18.60
C ALA A 192 7.52 -0.72 -18.45
N VAL A 193 7.86 0.21 -17.55
CA VAL A 193 9.25 0.69 -17.40
C VAL A 193 9.96 -0.21 -16.41
N LEU A 194 10.93 -0.97 -16.91
CA LEU A 194 11.94 -1.65 -16.09
C LEU A 194 12.88 -0.60 -15.49
N GLU A 195 12.84 -0.46 -14.16
CA GLU A 195 13.85 0.27 -13.41
C GLU A 195 14.59 -0.72 -12.52
N ARG A 196 15.88 -0.93 -12.77
CA ARG A 196 16.71 -1.70 -11.85
C ARG A 196 17.11 -0.79 -10.69
N SER A 197 16.48 -0.97 -9.52
CA SER A 197 16.98 -0.35 -8.29
C SER A 197 18.40 -0.86 -8.00
N LYS A 198 19.15 -0.11 -7.16
CA LYS A 198 20.47 -0.56 -6.69
C LYS A 198 20.35 -1.97 -6.12
N SER A 199 21.29 -2.83 -6.45
CA SER A 199 21.22 -4.22 -5.99
C SER A 199 21.68 -4.33 -4.53
N SER A 200 21.42 -5.48 -3.90
CA SER A 200 21.97 -5.80 -2.58
C SER A 200 23.52 -5.79 -2.55
N TYR A 201 24.20 -5.83 -3.71
CA TYR A 201 25.65 -5.69 -3.82
C TYR A 201 26.16 -4.23 -3.75
N ASP A 202 25.29 -3.22 -3.90
CA ASP A 202 25.66 -1.80 -3.90
C ASP A 202 25.63 -1.14 -2.50
N LEU A 203 25.45 -1.93 -1.45
CA LEU A 203 25.47 -1.47 -0.05
C LEU A 203 26.91 -1.16 0.40
N LYS A 204 27.40 0.02 -0.02
CA LYS A 204 28.58 0.68 0.55
C LYS A 204 28.22 2.11 0.97
N PRO A 205 28.76 2.62 2.10
CA PRO A 205 28.52 3.99 2.53
C PRO A 205 29.11 4.98 1.50
N PRO A 206 28.47 6.15 1.29
CA PRO A 206 28.92 7.11 0.29
C PRO A 206 30.19 7.85 0.75
N THR A 207 31.36 7.37 0.33
CA THR A 207 32.54 8.23 0.23
C THR A 207 32.31 9.30 -0.83
N SER A 208 32.82 10.50 -0.57
CA SER A 208 32.48 11.71 -1.32
C SER A 208 33.50 12.06 -2.42
N GLN A 209 33.01 12.79 -3.43
CA GLN A 209 33.79 13.35 -4.56
C GLN A 209 34.27 12.29 -5.60
N THR A 210 34.41 12.58 -6.91
CA THR A 210 34.33 13.87 -7.62
C THR A 210 33.89 13.73 -9.09
N SER A 211 33.37 14.84 -9.65
CA SER A 211 33.40 15.23 -11.08
C SER A 211 32.52 14.50 -12.12
N LEU A 212 31.81 15.32 -12.92
CA LEU A 212 31.08 14.95 -14.13
C LEU A 212 32.01 14.96 -15.36
N LYS A 213 31.85 13.99 -16.29
CA LYS A 213 32.17 14.18 -17.72
C LYS A 213 31.12 13.50 -18.61
N ARG A 214 30.68 14.21 -19.66
CA ARG A 214 29.89 13.68 -20.78
C ARG A 214 30.80 12.99 -21.80
N SER A 215 30.29 11.99 -22.51
CA SER A 215 30.35 11.94 -23.99
C SER A 215 29.15 11.16 -24.55
N ILE A 216 28.83 11.37 -25.83
CA ILE A 216 27.83 10.61 -26.61
C ILE A 216 28.58 9.94 -27.78
N SER A 217 28.16 8.74 -28.19
CA SER A 217 28.53 8.15 -29.47
C SER A 217 27.49 7.13 -29.96
N ASP A 218 26.99 7.32 -31.18
CA ASP A 218 26.00 6.47 -31.87
C ASP A 218 26.62 5.24 -32.56
N GLN A 219 25.81 4.59 -33.42
CA GLN A 219 26.07 3.43 -34.30
C GLN A 219 25.91 2.08 -33.58
N PHE A 220 25.21 1.07 -34.10
CA PHE A 220 24.73 0.74 -35.47
C PHE A 220 23.29 0.15 -35.38
N SER A 221 22.47 -0.07 -36.42
CA SER A 221 22.19 0.48 -37.75
C SER A 221 21.22 -0.50 -38.46
N ASN A 222 20.16 0.00 -39.11
CA ASN A 222 19.37 -0.67 -40.17
C ASN A 222 18.44 -1.87 -39.87
N ARG A 223 17.31 -1.86 -40.61
CA ARG A 223 16.29 -2.95 -40.74
C ARG A 223 16.66 -3.92 -41.88
N PRO A 224 15.83 -4.95 -42.16
CA PRO A 224 14.84 -4.74 -43.22
C PRO A 224 13.39 -5.17 -42.87
N ASN A 225 12.41 -4.54 -43.54
CA ASN A 225 10.99 -4.92 -43.45
C ASN A 225 10.67 -6.13 -44.35
N LYS A 226 9.56 -6.84 -44.05
CA LYS A 226 8.77 -7.50 -45.11
C LYS A 226 7.26 -7.50 -44.83
N TYR A 227 6.52 -7.05 -45.83
CA TYR A 227 5.08 -7.22 -46.06
C TYR A 227 4.74 -8.71 -46.31
N SER A 228 3.51 -9.23 -46.26
CA SER A 228 2.16 -8.74 -45.89
C SER A 228 1.15 -9.90 -46.05
N ARG A 229 -0.03 -9.81 -45.42
CA ARG A 229 -1.33 -9.78 -46.15
C ARG A 229 -2.49 -9.51 -45.20
N ILE A 230 -3.39 -8.63 -45.65
CA ILE A 230 -4.80 -8.61 -45.23
C ILE A 230 -5.51 -9.59 -46.16
N ASP A 231 -6.45 -10.37 -45.64
CA ASP A 231 -7.45 -11.04 -46.47
C ASP A 231 -8.82 -10.90 -45.81
N ASN A 232 -9.81 -10.43 -46.57
CA ASN A 232 -11.11 -9.99 -46.05
C ASN A 232 -12.19 -11.06 -46.32
N GLY A 233 -12.19 -12.12 -45.51
CA GLY A 233 -13.26 -13.12 -45.50
C GLY A 233 -14.50 -12.62 -44.77
N ILE A 234 -15.54 -12.20 -45.50
CA ILE A 234 -16.87 -11.97 -44.94
C ILE A 234 -17.72 -13.23 -45.12
N CYS A 235 -18.21 -13.78 -44.02
CA CYS A 235 -19.35 -14.70 -44.01
C CYS A 235 -20.16 -14.51 -42.72
N ASN A 236 -21.46 -14.26 -42.88
CA ASN A 236 -22.42 -14.25 -41.76
C ASN A 236 -22.76 -15.71 -41.39
N GLU A 237 -23.07 -16.00 -40.13
CA GLU A 237 -24.43 -16.36 -39.68
C GLU A 237 -24.48 -16.79 -38.20
N SER A 238 -25.70 -17.05 -37.69
CA SER A 238 -26.02 -17.65 -36.39
C SER A 238 -25.51 -16.93 -35.12
N PHE A 239 -26.36 -16.05 -34.58
CA PHE A 239 -26.62 -16.13 -33.14
C PHE A 239 -27.26 -17.49 -32.86
N ASP A 240 -26.53 -18.41 -32.22
CA ASP A 240 -27.02 -19.19 -31.08
C ASP A 240 -25.96 -20.22 -30.64
N ASN A 241 -25.43 -20.01 -29.43
CA ASN A 241 -24.99 -21.01 -28.44
C ASN A 241 -24.16 -20.27 -27.38
N ILE A 242 -24.74 -20.03 -26.20
CA ILE A 242 -23.96 -19.54 -25.04
C ILE A 242 -23.22 -20.76 -24.47
N GLY A 243 -22.02 -21.00 -24.99
CA GLY A 243 -21.10 -22.00 -24.43
C GLY A 243 -20.73 -21.66 -22.99
N GLU A 244 -20.44 -22.69 -22.20
CA GLU A 244 -19.93 -22.52 -20.84
C GLU A 244 -18.59 -21.75 -20.87
N ASP A 245 -18.40 -20.86 -19.89
CA ASP A 245 -17.35 -19.84 -19.89
C ASP A 245 -15.94 -20.48 -19.75
N VAL A 246 -15.28 -20.72 -20.89
CA VAL A 246 -14.05 -21.54 -20.95
C VAL A 246 -12.85 -20.81 -20.32
N ASP A 247 -12.37 -21.37 -19.22
CA ASP A 247 -11.09 -21.07 -18.55
C ASP A 247 -10.93 -19.69 -17.86
N TYR A 248 -12.01 -19.09 -17.34
CA TYR A 248 -11.89 -18.01 -16.35
C TYR A 248 -11.49 -18.52 -14.95
N SER A 249 -10.32 -18.11 -14.47
CA SER A 249 -9.79 -18.45 -13.15
C SER A 249 -10.32 -17.56 -12.02
N LYS A 250 -10.92 -18.20 -11.02
CA LYS A 250 -11.43 -17.57 -9.79
C LYS A 250 -10.34 -17.42 -8.72
N CYS A 251 -9.29 -18.24 -8.76
CA CYS A 251 -8.13 -18.16 -7.88
C CYS A 251 -6.87 -18.61 -8.63
N TRP A 252 -6.19 -17.71 -9.34
CA TRP A 252 -5.09 -18.07 -10.25
C TRP A 252 -3.90 -18.80 -9.57
N PRO A 253 -3.55 -18.58 -8.29
CA PRO A 253 -2.53 -19.39 -7.61
C PRO A 253 -2.96 -20.86 -7.45
N LYS A 254 -4.27 -21.13 -7.35
CA LYS A 254 -4.81 -22.49 -7.32
C LYS A 254 -5.02 -23.06 -8.73
N ASP A 255 -5.60 -22.26 -9.62
CA ASP A 255 -6.10 -22.76 -10.90
C ASP A 255 -4.99 -22.88 -11.96
N TRP A 256 -3.89 -22.12 -11.82
CA TRP A 256 -2.74 -22.10 -12.74
C TRP A 256 -1.45 -22.58 -12.07
N LEU A 257 -0.99 -21.95 -10.97
CA LEU A 257 0.34 -22.21 -10.40
C LEU A 257 0.48 -23.63 -9.83
N ALA A 258 -0.59 -24.20 -9.28
CA ALA A 258 -0.64 -25.61 -8.86
C ALA A 258 -0.47 -26.61 -10.02
N LYS A 259 -0.82 -26.22 -11.25
CA LYS A 259 -0.67 -27.07 -12.45
C LYS A 259 0.76 -26.97 -13.02
N ASP A 260 1.40 -25.80 -12.89
CA ASP A 260 2.74 -25.57 -13.43
C ASP A 260 3.83 -26.06 -12.45
N TYR A 261 3.59 -25.97 -11.13
CA TYR A 261 4.44 -26.57 -10.11
C TYR A 261 3.63 -27.52 -9.21
N PRO A 262 3.35 -28.76 -9.65
CA PRO A 262 2.61 -29.74 -8.86
C PRO A 262 3.32 -30.16 -7.56
N PHE A 263 4.65 -29.99 -7.50
CA PHE A 263 5.51 -30.25 -6.32
C PHE A 263 5.68 -29.04 -5.39
N ALA A 264 5.07 -27.90 -5.70
CA ALA A 264 4.98 -26.77 -4.76
C ALA A 264 3.82 -26.99 -3.78
N ARG A 265 3.95 -26.48 -2.56
CA ARG A 265 2.78 -26.25 -1.69
C ARG A 265 2.42 -24.78 -1.74
N ILE A 266 1.15 -24.48 -2.00
CA ILE A 266 0.66 -23.12 -2.24
C ILE A 266 -0.27 -22.74 -1.11
N ILE A 267 0.10 -21.71 -0.35
CA ILE A 267 -0.57 -21.25 0.86
C ILE A 267 -1.05 -19.82 0.65
N ALA A 268 -2.24 -19.49 1.14
CA ALA A 268 -2.70 -18.12 1.27
C ALA A 268 -2.99 -17.78 2.73
N LEU A 269 -2.33 -16.74 3.24
CA LEU A 269 -2.63 -16.14 4.54
C LEU A 269 -3.66 -15.03 4.34
N ASN A 270 -4.93 -15.39 4.50
CA ASN A 270 -6.01 -14.40 4.54
C ASN A 270 -6.01 -13.69 5.88
N TYR A 271 -6.43 -12.42 5.90
CA TYR A 271 -6.74 -11.73 7.14
C TYR A 271 -7.92 -10.79 7.00
N THR A 272 -8.78 -10.72 8.01
CA THR A 272 -9.92 -9.79 8.00
C THR A 272 -9.42 -8.35 8.10
N THR A 273 -10.11 -7.42 7.44
CA THR A 273 -9.88 -5.97 7.57
C THR A 273 -11.14 -5.28 8.05
N ASP A 274 -10.99 -4.17 8.76
CA ASP A 274 -12.12 -3.33 9.15
C ASP A 274 -12.89 -2.84 7.90
N PRO A 275 -14.19 -3.17 7.71
CA PRO A 275 -14.96 -2.74 6.54
C PRO A 275 -15.22 -1.23 6.51
N TYR A 276 -14.89 -0.51 7.58
CA TYR A 276 -14.96 0.94 7.68
C TYR A 276 -13.57 1.53 7.94
N LEU A 277 -12.75 1.64 6.89
CA LEU A 277 -11.43 2.30 6.96
C LEU A 277 -11.53 3.74 7.48
N TRP A 278 -12.62 4.45 7.17
CA TRP A 278 -13.03 5.68 7.82
C TRP A 278 -14.40 5.46 8.51
N ARG A 279 -14.37 5.02 9.76
CA ARG A 279 -15.57 4.72 10.56
C ARG A 279 -16.16 6.00 11.16
N PRO A 280 -17.46 6.30 11.00
CA PRO A 280 -18.08 7.43 11.70
C PRO A 280 -17.96 7.35 13.22
N VAL A 281 -17.71 8.47 13.90
CA VAL A 281 -17.41 8.52 15.35
C VAL A 281 -18.50 7.91 16.24
N TRP A 282 -19.74 7.81 15.75
CA TRP A 282 -20.89 7.20 16.44
C TRP A 282 -20.99 5.67 16.31
N VAL A 283 -20.25 5.06 15.39
CA VAL A 283 -20.20 3.59 15.26
C VAL A 283 -19.19 3.04 16.26
N LYS A 284 -19.56 1.98 17.00
CA LYS A 284 -18.64 1.32 17.95
C LYS A 284 -17.43 0.77 17.19
N LYS A 285 -16.21 1.08 17.68
CA LYS A 285 -14.97 0.45 17.20
C LYS A 285 -14.97 -1.02 17.65
N ARG A 286 -14.66 -1.97 16.75
CA ARG A 286 -14.39 -3.36 17.14
C ARG A 286 -13.00 -3.45 17.79
N ASN A 287 -12.84 -4.33 18.78
CA ASN A 287 -11.50 -4.73 19.20
C ASN A 287 -10.90 -5.60 18.08
N ARG A 288 -9.73 -5.23 17.55
CA ARG A 288 -9.09 -5.91 16.42
C ARG A 288 -7.60 -5.98 16.69
N SER A 289 -6.99 -7.15 16.49
CA SER A 289 -5.56 -7.35 16.68
C SER A 289 -4.74 -6.42 15.77
N ASN A 290 -3.57 -5.99 16.25
CA ASN A 290 -2.63 -5.22 15.45
C ASN A 290 -1.80 -6.11 14.50
N MET A 291 -1.03 -5.50 13.63
CA MET A 291 -0.21 -6.17 12.63
C MET A 291 0.87 -7.09 13.25
N VAL A 292 1.35 -6.81 14.45
CA VAL A 292 2.32 -7.68 15.15
C VAL A 292 1.64 -8.90 15.75
N GLU A 293 0.43 -8.75 16.31
CA GLU A 293 -0.41 -9.87 16.76
C GLU A 293 -0.82 -10.78 15.60
N ARG A 294 -1.36 -10.20 14.51
CA ARG A 294 -1.71 -10.97 13.30
C ARG A 294 -0.49 -11.62 12.65
N CYS A 295 0.70 -11.02 12.74
CA CYS A 295 1.95 -11.66 12.34
C CYS A 295 2.23 -12.94 13.14
N ARG A 296 2.01 -12.94 14.47
CA ARG A 296 2.12 -14.17 15.28
C ARG A 296 1.05 -15.20 14.93
N GLU A 297 -0.19 -14.77 14.68
CA GLU A 297 -1.25 -15.67 14.16
C GLU A 297 -0.80 -16.33 12.84
N MET A 298 -0.23 -15.57 11.89
CA MET A 298 0.32 -16.08 10.63
C MET A 298 1.50 -17.04 10.83
N ILE A 299 2.50 -16.65 11.63
CA ILE A 299 3.69 -17.47 11.92
C ILE A 299 3.30 -18.82 12.52
N ASN A 300 2.38 -18.82 13.50
CA ASN A 300 1.92 -20.06 14.13
C ASN A 300 1.29 -21.03 13.12
N HIS A 301 0.51 -20.52 12.16
CA HIS A 301 -0.05 -21.35 11.08
C HIS A 301 0.98 -21.86 10.09
N LEU A 302 2.05 -21.09 9.81
CA LEU A 302 3.14 -21.53 8.95
C LEU A 302 4.00 -22.62 9.61
N LEU A 303 4.33 -22.46 10.90
CA LEU A 303 5.06 -23.46 11.68
C LEU A 303 4.26 -24.76 11.84
N GLN A 304 2.93 -24.68 12.02
CA GLN A 304 2.02 -25.84 12.01
C GLN A 304 2.03 -26.62 10.70
N LEU A 305 2.42 -25.99 9.59
CA LEU A 305 2.58 -26.61 8.27
C LEU A 305 4.05 -26.98 7.96
N ASN A 306 4.96 -26.92 8.94
CA ASN A 306 6.40 -27.15 8.75
C ASN A 306 7.02 -26.26 7.63
N VAL A 307 6.50 -25.05 7.45
CA VAL A 307 7.06 -24.04 6.53
C VAL A 307 8.37 -23.52 7.12
N GLY A 308 9.40 -23.35 6.29
CA GLY A 308 10.77 -23.03 6.71
C GLY A 308 11.71 -24.24 6.71
N SER A 309 11.19 -25.46 6.58
CA SER A 309 11.99 -26.66 6.27
C SER A 309 12.64 -26.61 4.87
N ARG A 310 12.05 -25.83 3.96
CA ARG A 310 12.34 -25.76 2.52
C ARG A 310 12.27 -24.31 2.00
N PRO A 311 12.78 -24.00 0.79
CA PRO A 311 12.69 -22.66 0.18
C PRO A 311 11.27 -22.09 0.17
N ILE A 312 11.16 -20.79 0.40
CA ILE A 312 9.91 -20.03 0.45
C ILE A 312 9.95 -18.90 -0.59
N VAL A 313 8.90 -18.84 -1.42
CA VAL A 313 8.60 -17.71 -2.30
C VAL A 313 7.37 -16.96 -1.76
N TRP A 314 7.55 -15.70 -1.37
CA TRP A 314 6.48 -14.88 -0.83
C TRP A 314 5.85 -13.98 -1.89
N VAL A 315 4.53 -13.83 -1.90
CA VAL A 315 3.79 -12.99 -2.85
C VAL A 315 2.83 -12.06 -2.11
N GLY A 316 3.15 -10.76 -2.06
CA GLY A 316 2.47 -9.79 -1.21
C GLY A 316 1.83 -8.64 -1.97
N HIS A 317 0.51 -8.49 -1.87
CA HIS A 317 -0.21 -7.33 -2.41
C HIS A 317 -0.45 -6.26 -1.33
N SER A 318 -0.07 -5.02 -1.61
CA SER A 318 -0.37 -3.85 -0.77
C SER A 318 0.08 -4.09 0.69
N LYS A 319 -0.78 -3.90 1.71
CA LYS A 319 -0.44 -4.21 3.11
C LYS A 319 0.03 -5.67 3.32
N GLY A 320 -0.36 -6.63 2.48
CA GLY A 320 0.16 -8.01 2.52
C GLY A 320 1.68 -8.09 2.37
N GLY A 321 2.30 -7.22 1.56
CA GLY A 321 3.76 -7.12 1.48
C GLY A 321 4.42 -6.58 2.75
N LEU A 322 3.69 -5.79 3.55
CA LEU A 322 4.17 -5.38 4.88
C LEU A 322 4.04 -6.53 5.90
N TYR A 323 3.03 -7.40 5.77
CA TYR A 323 2.97 -8.64 6.56
C TYR A 323 4.15 -9.57 6.25
N ILE A 324 4.56 -9.75 4.99
CA ILE A 324 5.77 -10.51 4.63
C ILE A 324 6.99 -9.94 5.37
N LYS A 325 7.24 -8.63 5.27
CA LYS A 325 8.34 -7.97 6.00
C LYS A 325 8.23 -8.18 7.51
N GLN A 326 7.03 -8.06 8.07
CA GLN A 326 6.80 -8.22 9.52
C GLN A 326 7.01 -9.68 9.99
N ILE A 327 6.73 -10.67 9.16
CA ILE A 327 7.02 -12.09 9.45
C ILE A 327 8.53 -12.33 9.46
N ILE A 328 9.22 -11.95 8.38
CA ILE A 328 10.66 -12.19 8.22
C ILE A 328 11.46 -11.43 9.30
N VAL A 329 11.13 -10.16 9.55
CA VAL A 329 11.78 -9.36 10.62
C VAL A 329 11.46 -9.93 12.00
N HIS A 330 10.23 -10.37 12.30
CA HIS A 330 9.91 -10.93 13.61
C HIS A 330 10.64 -12.27 13.86
N ALA A 331 10.75 -13.10 12.82
CA ALA A 331 11.50 -14.34 12.87
C ALA A 331 12.99 -14.11 13.13
N TRP A 332 13.60 -13.12 12.46
CA TRP A 332 14.98 -12.69 12.68
C TRP A 332 15.22 -12.06 14.06
N GLU A 333 14.36 -11.14 14.50
CA GLU A 333 14.44 -10.51 15.84
C GLU A 333 14.30 -11.51 17.00
N LYS A 334 13.64 -12.65 16.77
CA LYS A 334 13.45 -13.70 17.79
C LYS A 334 14.49 -14.80 17.72
N ASN A 335 14.94 -15.17 16.52
CA ASN A 335 16.05 -16.10 16.27
C ASN A 335 15.99 -17.44 17.04
N THR A 336 14.80 -17.90 17.44
CA THR A 336 14.60 -19.27 17.94
C THR A 336 14.81 -20.27 16.80
N ASP A 337 15.15 -21.52 17.09
CA ASP A 337 15.55 -22.47 16.05
C ASP A 337 14.45 -22.71 15.00
N GLU A 338 13.19 -22.81 15.45
CA GLU A 338 11.99 -22.85 14.59
C GLU A 338 11.87 -21.62 13.68
N LEU A 339 11.95 -20.41 14.25
CA LEU A 339 11.75 -19.15 13.52
C LEU A 339 12.93 -18.83 12.59
N ARG A 340 14.15 -19.25 12.95
CA ARG A 340 15.36 -19.03 12.13
C ARG A 340 15.20 -19.63 10.73
N SER A 341 14.51 -20.75 10.63
CA SER A 341 14.19 -21.42 9.38
C SER A 341 13.37 -20.54 8.42
N LEU A 342 12.35 -19.82 8.92
CA LEU A 342 11.47 -18.96 8.12
C LEU A 342 12.21 -17.81 7.43
N TYR A 343 13.11 -17.12 8.13
CA TYR A 343 13.85 -16.01 7.52
C TYR A 343 15.00 -16.51 6.63
N LEU A 344 15.72 -17.57 7.03
CA LEU A 344 16.80 -18.15 6.21
C LEU A 344 16.30 -18.81 4.91
N GLN A 345 15.10 -19.40 4.90
CA GLN A 345 14.48 -19.97 3.70
C GLN A 345 13.59 -19.00 2.92
N SER A 346 13.47 -17.75 3.33
CA SER A 346 12.87 -16.71 2.47
C SER A 346 13.81 -16.45 1.30
N LYS A 347 13.57 -17.10 0.15
CA LYS A 347 14.45 -17.05 -1.03
C LYS A 347 13.93 -16.13 -2.14
N GLY A 348 12.61 -16.11 -2.37
CA GLY A 348 11.97 -15.22 -3.36
C GLY A 348 10.93 -14.33 -2.70
N ILE A 349 10.83 -13.06 -3.13
CA ILE A 349 9.81 -12.14 -2.65
C ILE A 349 9.28 -11.27 -3.80
N MET A 350 8.03 -11.50 -4.19
CA MET A 350 7.29 -10.66 -5.12
C MET A 350 6.36 -9.69 -4.39
N PHE A 351 6.55 -8.40 -4.62
CA PHE A 351 5.72 -7.32 -4.09
C PHE A 351 4.85 -6.70 -5.20
N TYR A 352 3.56 -6.53 -4.90
CA TYR A 352 2.58 -5.85 -5.75
C TYR A 352 2.07 -4.59 -5.03
N SER A 353 2.48 -3.41 -5.48
CA SER A 353 2.02 -2.10 -4.96
C SER A 353 2.12 -1.96 -3.44
N VAL A 354 3.26 -2.33 -2.85
CA VAL A 354 3.44 -2.39 -1.40
C VAL A 354 3.95 -1.05 -0.86
N PRO A 355 3.24 -0.37 0.07
CA PRO A 355 3.66 0.94 0.58
C PRO A 355 4.77 0.83 1.63
N HIS A 356 6.00 0.55 1.20
CA HIS A 356 7.19 0.40 2.07
C HIS A 356 7.57 1.68 2.83
N ARG A 357 7.08 2.86 2.43
CA ARG A 357 7.21 4.12 3.19
C ARG A 357 5.84 4.71 3.61
N GLY A 358 4.80 3.87 3.57
CA GLY A 358 3.40 4.24 3.85
C GLY A 358 2.69 4.94 2.69
N SER A 359 1.38 5.13 2.82
CA SER A 359 0.49 5.62 1.77
C SER A 359 -0.11 6.99 2.12
N ILE A 360 -0.16 7.90 1.13
CA ILE A 360 -0.85 9.19 1.24
C ILE A 360 -2.34 9.00 1.52
N LEU A 361 -2.94 7.93 0.98
CA LEU A 361 -4.35 7.62 1.22
C LEU A 361 -4.64 7.46 2.73
N ALA A 362 -3.69 6.90 3.48
CA ALA A 362 -3.85 6.67 4.91
C ALA A 362 -3.67 7.94 5.76
N ASP A 363 -3.12 9.04 5.22
CA ASP A 363 -3.06 10.34 5.90
C ASP A 363 -4.42 11.05 5.95
N PHE A 364 -5.32 10.79 4.98
CA PHE A 364 -6.61 11.47 4.88
C PHE A 364 -7.43 11.35 6.16
N THR A 365 -7.52 12.45 6.89
CA THR A 365 -8.27 12.59 8.13
C THR A 365 -9.55 13.36 7.82
N LEU A 366 -10.67 12.63 7.79
CA LEU A 366 -11.97 13.16 7.39
C LEU A 366 -12.80 13.56 8.63
N PRO A 367 -13.52 14.70 8.60
CA PRO A 367 -14.27 15.18 9.75
C PRO A 367 -15.35 14.17 10.17
N PHE A 368 -15.50 14.00 11.49
CA PHE A 368 -16.40 13.03 12.13
C PHE A 368 -16.13 11.53 11.80
N LEU A 369 -15.03 11.20 11.12
CA LEU A 369 -14.63 9.82 10.85
C LEU A 369 -13.31 9.48 11.58
N ARG A 370 -13.20 8.25 12.12
CA ARG A 370 -11.98 7.69 12.70
C ARG A 370 -11.35 6.70 11.71
N ARG A 371 -10.04 6.81 11.49
CA ARG A 371 -9.27 5.84 10.69
C ARG A 371 -9.25 4.47 11.37
N SER A 372 -9.31 3.37 10.61
CA SER A 372 -9.15 2.01 11.15
C SER A 372 -7.70 1.73 11.53
N ILE A 373 -7.46 0.63 12.25
CA ILE A 373 -6.09 0.21 12.60
C ILE A 373 -5.27 -0.09 11.35
N GLU A 374 -5.90 -0.69 10.32
CA GLU A 374 -5.22 -1.00 9.06
C GLU A 374 -4.80 0.25 8.26
N LEU A 375 -5.45 1.40 8.41
CA LEU A 375 -4.95 2.68 7.87
C LEU A 375 -3.81 3.25 8.71
N LEU A 376 -3.95 3.26 10.04
CA LEU A 376 -2.91 3.78 10.95
C LEU A 376 -1.58 3.03 10.77
N GLU A 377 -1.65 1.72 10.55
CA GLU A 377 -0.51 0.83 10.29
C GLU A 377 0.13 0.99 8.91
N VAL A 378 -0.46 1.77 7.98
CA VAL A 378 0.12 2.06 6.65
C VAL A 378 0.26 3.55 6.35
N GLN A 379 0.15 4.42 7.37
CA GLN A 379 0.26 5.87 7.20
C GLN A 379 1.65 6.28 6.64
N ARG A 380 1.70 7.22 5.68
CA ARG A 380 2.96 7.76 5.16
C ARG A 380 3.77 8.38 6.29
N ASN A 381 5.09 8.14 6.27
CA ASN A 381 6.02 8.56 7.32
C ASN A 381 5.71 8.04 8.74
N GLY A 382 4.74 7.12 8.90
CA GLY A 382 4.41 6.52 10.17
C GLY A 382 5.57 5.69 10.71
N TYR A 383 6.00 5.95 11.95
CA TYR A 383 7.16 5.31 12.58
C TYR A 383 7.17 3.79 12.41
N PHE A 384 6.01 3.14 12.57
CA PHE A 384 5.87 1.69 12.41
C PHE A 384 6.30 1.18 11.02
N VAL A 385 5.83 1.82 9.94
CA VAL A 385 6.16 1.40 8.56
C VAL A 385 7.62 1.70 8.24
N LEU A 386 8.11 2.89 8.59
CA LEU A 386 9.49 3.28 8.34
C LEU A 386 10.48 2.40 9.12
N ASN A 387 10.21 2.12 10.39
CA ASN A 387 11.03 1.25 11.23
C ASN A 387 10.99 -0.20 10.76
N LEU A 388 9.84 -0.72 10.33
CA LEU A 388 9.75 -2.07 9.75
C LEU A 388 10.52 -2.18 8.41
N HIS A 389 10.41 -1.18 7.55
CA HIS A 389 11.17 -1.15 6.29
C HIS A 389 12.68 -1.04 6.55
N LYS A 390 13.08 -0.16 7.49
CA LYS A 390 14.48 -0.05 7.93
C LYS A 390 15.00 -1.40 8.45
N LYS A 391 14.32 -2.03 9.40
CA LYS A 391 14.72 -3.32 9.98
C LYS A 391 14.76 -4.47 8.97
N PHE A 392 13.90 -4.43 7.94
CA PHE A 392 13.96 -5.39 6.85
C PHE A 392 15.26 -5.25 6.03
N LEU A 393 15.74 -4.03 5.79
CA LEU A 393 17.03 -3.81 5.13
C LEU A 393 18.22 -4.17 6.03
N GLU A 394 18.20 -3.77 7.31
CA GLU A 394 19.21 -4.16 8.31
C GLU A 394 19.33 -5.69 8.42
N MET A 395 18.20 -6.41 8.44
CA MET A 395 18.18 -7.88 8.44
C MET A 395 18.86 -8.49 7.22
N LEU A 396 18.65 -7.96 6.01
CA LEU A 396 19.33 -8.47 4.81
C LEU A 396 20.85 -8.23 4.87
N GLU A 397 21.28 -7.08 5.39
CA GLU A 397 22.70 -6.73 5.52
C GLU A 397 23.41 -7.59 6.59
N ASP A 398 22.82 -7.68 7.80
CA ASP A 398 23.37 -8.46 8.93
C ASP A 398 23.44 -9.96 8.63
N THR A 399 22.39 -10.53 8.03
CA THR A 399 22.33 -11.97 7.69
C THR A 399 23.05 -12.31 6.39
N LYS A 400 23.38 -11.30 5.56
CA LYS A 400 23.90 -11.44 4.19
C LYS A 400 23.01 -12.26 3.27
N LEU A 401 21.71 -12.39 3.61
CA LEU A 401 20.72 -13.03 2.76
C LEU A 401 20.52 -12.20 1.50
N GLN A 402 20.57 -12.89 0.36
CA GLN A 402 20.32 -12.32 -0.97
C GLN A 402 19.10 -13.02 -1.57
N PRO A 403 17.89 -12.81 -1.02
CA PRO A 403 16.68 -13.27 -1.67
C PRO A 403 16.47 -12.49 -2.97
N GLU A 404 15.91 -13.14 -3.97
CA GLU A 404 15.48 -12.42 -5.16
C GLU A 404 14.22 -11.62 -4.83
N ILE A 405 14.30 -10.29 -5.02
CA ILE A 405 13.23 -9.35 -4.70
C ILE A 405 12.76 -8.68 -5.99
N PHE A 406 11.46 -8.77 -6.25
CA PHE A 406 10.81 -8.25 -7.44
C PHE A 406 9.59 -7.41 -7.07
N SER A 407 9.50 -6.16 -7.54
CA SER A 407 8.47 -5.19 -7.12
C SER A 407 7.71 -4.56 -8.29
N PHE A 408 6.44 -4.93 -8.48
CA PHE A 408 5.51 -4.23 -9.34
C PHE A 408 4.89 -3.02 -8.61
N PHE A 409 4.73 -1.88 -9.28
CA PHE A 409 4.02 -0.71 -8.74
C PHE A 409 3.01 -0.10 -9.71
N GLU A 410 1.94 0.51 -9.19
CA GLU A 410 0.85 1.04 -10.01
C GLU A 410 1.22 2.41 -10.60
N THR A 411 0.99 2.57 -11.91
CA THR A 411 1.10 3.89 -12.56
C THR A 411 -0.28 4.52 -12.78
N SER A 412 -1.35 3.73 -12.90
CA SER A 412 -2.72 4.26 -13.06
C SER A 412 -3.36 4.67 -11.74
N LEU A 413 -4.28 5.66 -11.80
CA LEU A 413 -5.09 6.06 -10.64
C LEU A 413 -6.17 5.01 -10.36
N THR A 414 -6.41 4.72 -9.08
CA THR A 414 -7.44 3.79 -8.63
C THR A 414 -8.72 4.55 -8.30
N GLN A 415 -9.88 4.07 -8.79
CA GLN A 415 -11.16 4.68 -8.47
C GLN A 415 -11.61 4.35 -7.04
N MET A 416 -11.76 5.38 -6.22
CA MET A 416 -12.14 5.30 -4.81
C MET A 416 -13.40 6.15 -4.58
N SER A 417 -14.56 5.51 -4.67
CA SER A 417 -15.87 6.19 -4.67
C SER A 417 -15.95 7.21 -5.82
N LEU A 418 -16.02 8.51 -5.51
CA LEU A 418 -16.15 9.61 -6.47
C LEU A 418 -14.80 10.22 -6.91
N VAL A 419 -13.66 9.72 -6.42
CA VAL A 419 -12.32 10.28 -6.72
C VAL A 419 -11.35 9.23 -7.26
N TYR A 420 -10.46 9.65 -8.16
CA TYR A 420 -9.35 8.84 -8.66
C TYR A 420 -8.08 9.20 -7.89
N LEU A 421 -7.46 8.21 -7.23
CA LEU A 421 -6.30 8.41 -6.36
C LEU A 421 -5.21 7.39 -6.65
N ARG A 422 -3.94 7.81 -6.63
CA ARG A 422 -2.81 6.88 -6.59
C ARG A 422 -2.64 6.39 -5.15
N ILE A 423 -2.78 5.09 -4.93
CA ILE A 423 -2.82 4.51 -3.57
C ILE A 423 -1.41 4.45 -2.99
N VAL A 424 -0.40 4.07 -3.78
CA VAL A 424 1.01 4.08 -3.40
C VAL A 424 1.82 4.90 -4.41
N THR A 425 2.63 5.85 -3.92
CA THR A 425 3.54 6.60 -4.81
C THR A 425 4.77 5.75 -5.17
N PRO A 426 5.41 5.94 -6.34
CA PRO A 426 6.59 5.16 -6.74
C PRO A 426 7.69 5.12 -5.65
N ASP A 427 8.04 6.25 -5.04
CA ASP A 427 8.99 6.35 -3.91
C ASP A 427 8.58 5.61 -2.63
N SER A 428 7.33 5.16 -2.50
CA SER A 428 6.89 4.26 -1.42
C SER A 428 6.80 2.80 -1.87
N ALA A 429 6.57 2.53 -3.15
CA ALA A 429 6.60 1.19 -3.73
C ALA A 429 8.03 0.68 -4.01
N ASP A 430 9.00 1.58 -4.21
CA ASP A 430 10.42 1.21 -4.38
C ASP A 430 11.02 0.77 -3.03
N ILE A 431 11.35 -0.52 -2.92
CA ILE A 431 12.02 -1.05 -1.74
C ILE A 431 13.47 -0.58 -1.60
N GLY A 432 14.13 -0.18 -2.69
CA GLY A 432 15.53 0.22 -2.73
C GLY A 432 16.53 -0.91 -2.94
N VAL A 433 16.05 -2.14 -3.16
CA VAL A 433 16.82 -3.35 -3.50
C VAL A 433 16.09 -4.19 -4.55
N GLY A 434 16.81 -4.99 -5.34
CA GLY A 434 16.21 -5.88 -6.33
C GLY A 434 15.66 -5.17 -7.58
N THR A 435 14.74 -5.83 -8.29
CA THR A 435 14.17 -5.36 -9.57
C THR A 435 12.79 -4.74 -9.35
N LYS A 436 12.44 -3.66 -10.07
CA LYS A 436 11.10 -3.09 -10.05
C LYS A 436 10.56 -2.71 -11.44
N TRP A 437 9.25 -2.75 -11.58
CA TRP A 437 8.53 -2.44 -12.82
C TRP A 437 7.32 -1.55 -12.57
N GLY A 438 7.23 -0.44 -13.31
CA GLY A 438 6.04 0.42 -13.33
C GLY A 438 4.98 -0.15 -14.28
N VAL A 439 3.80 -0.49 -13.77
CA VAL A 439 2.75 -1.19 -14.52
C VAL A 439 1.56 -0.27 -14.85
N PRO A 440 1.07 -0.22 -16.10
CA PRO A 440 -0.12 0.54 -16.52
C PRO A 440 -1.45 -0.11 -16.07
N LEU A 441 -1.53 -0.47 -14.78
CA LEU A 441 -2.73 -0.95 -14.09
C LEU A 441 -2.95 -0.12 -12.83
N ASP A 442 -4.15 -0.22 -12.24
CA ASP A 442 -4.46 0.37 -10.95
C ASP A 442 -4.09 -0.57 -9.79
N HIS A 443 -4.16 -0.06 -8.56
CA HIS A 443 -3.84 -0.80 -7.33
C HIS A 443 -4.76 -2.02 -7.09
N ARG A 444 -5.86 -2.18 -7.83
CA ARG A 444 -6.79 -3.30 -7.71
C ARG A 444 -6.54 -4.36 -8.78
N GLN A 445 -6.00 -4.01 -9.94
CA GLN A 445 -5.75 -4.92 -11.06
C GLN A 445 -4.30 -5.42 -11.13
N ILE A 446 -3.34 -4.73 -10.51
CA ILE A 446 -1.92 -5.07 -10.63
C ILE A 446 -1.53 -6.50 -10.17
N CYS A 447 -2.29 -7.11 -9.27
CA CYS A 447 -2.11 -8.49 -8.78
C CYS A 447 -2.92 -9.55 -9.57
N LYS A 448 -3.45 -9.18 -10.74
CA LYS A 448 -4.40 -9.97 -11.53
C LYS A 448 -3.90 -10.20 -12.96
N PRO A 449 -2.99 -11.17 -13.19
CA PRO A 449 -2.63 -11.61 -14.53
C PRO A 449 -3.86 -12.02 -15.36
N SER A 450 -3.85 -11.71 -16.65
CA SER A 450 -4.98 -11.93 -17.57
C SER A 450 -4.96 -13.25 -18.33
N SER A 451 -3.81 -13.96 -18.30
CA SER A 451 -3.62 -15.39 -18.55
C SER A 451 -2.23 -15.78 -18.02
N LYS A 452 -1.82 -17.04 -18.20
CA LYS A 452 -0.44 -17.47 -17.87
C LYS A 452 0.62 -16.67 -18.64
N ASP A 453 0.35 -16.32 -19.89
CA ASP A 453 1.24 -15.53 -20.77
C ASP A 453 1.34 -14.04 -20.37
N CYS A 454 0.61 -13.62 -19.34
CA CYS A 454 0.74 -12.28 -18.78
C CYS A 454 2.09 -12.12 -18.07
N PHE A 455 2.83 -11.05 -18.37
CA PHE A 455 4.11 -10.75 -17.71
C PHE A 455 4.05 -10.80 -16.17
N LEU A 456 2.96 -10.33 -15.54
CA LEU A 456 2.77 -10.42 -14.08
C LEU A 456 2.88 -11.87 -13.54
N TYR A 457 2.47 -12.85 -14.34
CA TYR A 457 2.61 -14.28 -14.03
C TYR A 457 3.97 -14.81 -14.46
N GLN A 458 4.45 -14.46 -15.66
CA GLN A 458 5.75 -14.91 -16.19
C GLN A 458 6.93 -14.48 -15.30
N GLU A 459 6.94 -13.26 -14.78
CA GLU A 459 7.99 -12.80 -13.84
C GLU A 459 7.89 -13.53 -12.48
N LEU A 460 6.73 -14.11 -12.12
CA LEU A 460 6.61 -14.97 -10.93
C LEU A 460 7.11 -16.38 -11.21
N ILE A 461 6.88 -16.93 -12.41
CA ILE A 461 7.50 -18.18 -12.87
C ILE A 461 9.02 -18.02 -12.86
N GLN A 462 9.56 -16.96 -13.46
CA GLN A 462 10.99 -16.68 -13.47
C GLN A 462 11.58 -16.49 -12.05
N LEU A 463 10.88 -15.79 -11.16
CA LEU A 463 11.28 -15.66 -9.75
C LEU A 463 11.33 -17.02 -9.02
N ILE A 464 10.41 -17.94 -9.36
CA ILE A 464 10.41 -19.31 -8.80
C ILE A 464 11.57 -20.13 -9.39
N GLU A 465 11.81 -20.06 -10.69
CA GLU A 465 12.92 -20.75 -11.37
C GLU A 465 14.28 -20.31 -10.81
N ASN A 466 14.51 -19.00 -10.65
CA ASN A 466 15.74 -18.44 -10.06
C ASN A 466 15.93 -18.82 -8.58
N VAL A 467 14.88 -19.24 -7.87
CA VAL A 467 14.92 -19.69 -6.47
C VAL A 467 15.20 -21.19 -6.34
N LEU A 468 15.02 -21.95 -7.42
CA LEU A 468 15.17 -23.42 -7.46
C LEU A 468 16.45 -23.88 -8.16
N CYS A 469 17.22 -22.96 -8.76
CA CYS A 469 18.49 -23.19 -9.44
C CYS A 469 19.71 -22.87 -8.56
#